data_AF-A0A7X1FFT4-F1
#
_entry.id   AF-A0A7X1FFT4-F1
#
_cell.length_a   1.000
_cell.length_b   1.000
_cell.length_c   1.000
_cell.angle_alpha   90.00
_cell.angle_beta   90.00
_cell.angle_gamma   90.00
#
_symmetry.space_group_name_H-M   'P 1'
#
loop_
_entity.id
_entity.type
_entity.pdbx_description
1 polymer ?
#
loop_
_entity_poly.entity_id
_entity_poly.type
_entity_poly.pdbx_seq_one_letter_code
_entity_poly.pdbx_strand_id
1 'polypeptide(L)'
;MNDHPVPLANGWTARFTYRGEFRMGAEGWSLLLEGPGQQRIGYFDSQIVLVNDEDGAQARSCISLCEDGTQGYLAMGPDQGWVLDFTRSMLAPHRVRIHHHHPGYDESVSVCEQPAFKRERQYIRVAGQFIYLTFPLTRDEDFPKVWEEYLAIRRRQLDELYFRN
;
A
#
# COMPACT_ATOMS: atom_id res chain seq x y z
N MET A 1 -22.62 -11.24 -2.87
CA MET A 1 -21.38 -10.50 -2.59
C MET A 1 -20.26 -11.47 -2.89
N ASN A 2 -19.45 -11.19 -3.91
CA ASN A 2 -18.33 -12.04 -4.25
C ASN A 2 -17.14 -11.59 -3.42
N ASP A 3 -16.66 -12.46 -2.54
CA ASP A 3 -15.43 -12.26 -1.78
C ASP A 3 -14.38 -13.23 -2.31
N HIS A 4 -13.13 -12.77 -2.38
CA HIS A 4 -11.98 -13.62 -2.71
C HIS A 4 -11.10 -13.77 -1.46
N PRO A 5 -11.29 -14.84 -0.67
CA PRO A 5 -10.36 -15.20 0.38
C PRO A 5 -9.12 -15.86 -0.22
N VAL A 6 -7.95 -15.26 0.02
CA VAL A 6 -6.65 -15.78 -0.41
C VAL A 6 -5.85 -16.18 0.83
N PRO A 7 -5.70 -17.49 1.10
CA PRO A 7 -4.84 -17.93 2.20
C PRO A 7 -3.37 -17.66 1.88
N LEU A 8 -2.64 -17.12 2.85
CA LEU A 8 -1.22 -16.83 2.77
C LEU A 8 -0.41 -17.90 3.50
N ALA A 9 0.82 -18.16 3.04
CA ALA A 9 1.66 -19.23 3.58
C ALA A 9 2.07 -19.03 5.06
N ASN A 10 2.00 -17.80 5.58
CA ASN A 10 2.27 -17.45 6.97
C ASN A 10 1.06 -17.59 7.91
N GLY A 11 -0.03 -18.23 7.45
CA GLY A 11 -1.24 -18.46 8.24
C GLY A 11 -2.21 -17.26 8.29
N TRP A 12 -1.90 -16.16 7.59
CA TRP A 12 -2.83 -15.07 7.37
C TRP A 12 -3.80 -15.36 6.22
N THR A 13 -4.90 -14.62 6.16
CA THR A 13 -5.85 -14.62 5.05
C THR A 13 -6.02 -13.21 4.53
N ALA A 14 -5.82 -13.01 3.24
CA ALA A 14 -6.16 -11.77 2.54
C ALA A 14 -7.58 -11.90 1.99
N ARG A 15 -8.51 -11.16 2.59
CA ARG A 15 -9.92 -11.16 2.22
C ARG A 15 -10.19 -9.96 1.32
N PHE A 16 -10.37 -10.20 0.04
CA PHE A 16 -10.78 -9.18 -0.90
C PHE A 16 -12.30 -9.16 -1.00
N THR A 17 -12.89 -7.99 -0.82
CA THR A 17 -14.35 -7.82 -0.79
C THR A 17 -14.79 -6.88 -1.89
N TYR A 18 -15.76 -7.33 -2.69
CA TYR A 18 -16.37 -6.51 -3.73
C TYR A 18 -17.06 -5.27 -3.14
N ARG A 19 -16.73 -4.08 -3.65
CA ARG A 19 -17.25 -2.79 -3.21
C ARG A 19 -18.21 -2.13 -4.19
N GLY A 20 -18.54 -2.80 -5.30
CA GLY A 20 -19.40 -2.24 -6.34
C GLY A 20 -18.60 -1.54 -7.45
N GLU A 21 -19.32 -0.82 -8.30
CA GLU A 21 -18.72 0.01 -9.33
C GLU A 21 -17.92 1.15 -8.69
N PHE A 22 -16.61 1.18 -8.96
CA PHE A 22 -15.71 2.24 -8.55
C PHE A 22 -15.81 3.45 -9.50
N ARG A 23 -15.65 3.23 -10.82
CA ARG A 23 -15.78 4.27 -11.87
C ARG A 23 -16.01 3.68 -13.26
N MET A 24 -16.96 4.25 -14.02
CA MET A 24 -17.14 3.99 -15.47
C MET A 24 -17.18 2.49 -15.82
N GLY A 25 -17.99 1.73 -15.08
CA GLY A 25 -18.13 0.28 -15.25
C GLY A 25 -16.95 -0.54 -14.70
N ALA A 26 -15.97 0.08 -14.05
CA ALA A 26 -14.88 -0.62 -13.39
C ALA A 26 -15.29 -1.04 -11.97
N GLU A 27 -15.08 -2.31 -11.64
CA GLU A 27 -15.45 -2.93 -10.38
C GLU A 27 -14.35 -2.83 -9.34
N GLY A 28 -14.65 -2.28 -8.17
CA GLY A 28 -13.68 -2.06 -7.09
C GLY A 28 -13.70 -3.14 -6.02
N TRP A 29 -12.52 -3.43 -5.47
CA TRP A 29 -12.32 -4.43 -4.42
C TRP A 29 -11.50 -3.85 -3.27
N SER A 30 -11.96 -4.03 -2.03
CA SER A 30 -11.19 -3.68 -0.82
C SER A 30 -10.43 -4.89 -0.27
N LEU A 31 -9.56 -4.65 0.71
CA LEU A 31 -8.76 -5.71 1.35
C LEU A 31 -8.83 -5.61 2.88
N LEU A 32 -9.05 -6.76 3.51
CA LEU A 32 -8.82 -6.99 4.93
C LEU A 32 -7.80 -8.12 5.10
N LEU A 33 -6.75 -7.89 5.88
CA LEU A 33 -5.79 -8.94 6.23
C LEU A 33 -6.10 -9.45 7.65
N GLU A 34 -6.39 -10.74 7.77
CA GLU A 34 -6.74 -11.40 9.03
C GLU A 34 -5.68 -12.43 9.39
N GLY A 35 -5.13 -12.31 10.59
CA GLY A 35 -4.07 -13.16 11.10
C GLY A 35 -4.53 -14.06 12.26
N PRO A 36 -3.66 -14.98 12.70
CA PRO A 36 -3.90 -15.77 13.90
C PRO A 36 -4.01 -14.87 15.14
N GLY A 37 -4.80 -15.30 16.13
CA GLY A 37 -4.89 -14.58 17.41
C GLY A 37 -5.57 -13.21 17.34
N GLN A 38 -6.56 -13.03 16.46
CA GLN A 38 -7.31 -11.78 16.25
C GLN A 38 -6.45 -10.62 15.69
N GLN A 39 -5.26 -10.91 15.18
CA GLN A 39 -4.47 -9.91 14.46
C GLN A 39 -5.19 -9.49 13.18
N ARG A 40 -5.10 -8.19 12.85
CA ARG A 40 -5.67 -7.64 11.62
C ARG A 40 -4.85 -6.46 11.10
N ILE A 41 -4.87 -6.26 9.79
CA ILE A 41 -4.49 -5.00 9.14
C ILE A 41 -5.69 -4.58 8.28
N GLY A 42 -6.41 -3.55 8.74
CA GLY A 42 -7.70 -3.12 8.19
C GLY A 42 -7.68 -1.77 7.47
N TYR A 43 -6.53 -1.11 7.38
CA TYR A 43 -6.40 0.19 6.70
C TYR A 43 -6.97 0.21 5.26
N PHE A 44 -6.87 -0.92 4.56
CA PHE A 44 -7.33 -1.07 3.18
C PHE A 44 -8.82 -1.44 3.06
N ASP A 45 -9.52 -1.68 4.17
CA ASP A 45 -10.90 -2.16 4.14
C ASP A 45 -11.85 -1.09 3.59
N SER A 46 -11.54 0.17 3.83
CA SER A 46 -12.27 1.33 3.29
C SER A 46 -11.76 1.83 1.94
N GLN A 47 -10.77 1.15 1.34
CA GLN A 47 -10.10 1.58 0.11
C GLN A 47 -10.32 0.60 -1.03
N ILE A 48 -10.29 1.09 -2.26
CA ILE A 48 -10.23 0.23 -3.45
C ILE A 48 -8.77 -0.11 -3.70
N VAL A 49 -8.42 -1.38 -3.55
CA VAL A 49 -7.05 -1.88 -3.75
C VAL A 49 -6.83 -2.60 -5.07
N LEU A 50 -7.88 -3.17 -5.65
CA LEU A 50 -7.87 -3.83 -6.95
C LEU A 50 -9.09 -3.38 -7.76
N VAL A 51 -8.96 -3.49 -9.08
CA VAL A 51 -10.01 -3.13 -10.03
C VAL A 51 -10.18 -4.25 -11.06
N ASN A 52 -11.44 -4.60 -11.36
CA ASN A 52 -11.82 -5.62 -12.35
C ASN A 52 -11.20 -7.00 -12.07
N ASP A 53 -11.20 -7.45 -10.81
CA ASP A 53 -10.68 -8.75 -10.40
C ASP A 53 -11.80 -9.81 -10.23
N GLU A 54 -12.61 -10.00 -11.27
CA GLU A 54 -13.81 -10.87 -11.21
C GLU A 54 -13.52 -12.34 -10.85
N ASP A 55 -12.34 -12.85 -11.23
CA ASP A 55 -11.92 -14.24 -11.04
C ASP A 55 -10.89 -14.43 -9.90
N GLY A 56 -10.53 -13.34 -9.22
CA GLY A 56 -9.54 -13.32 -8.16
C GLY A 56 -8.08 -13.54 -8.60
N ALA A 57 -7.76 -13.45 -9.89
CA ALA A 57 -6.40 -13.67 -10.38
C ALA A 57 -5.40 -12.60 -9.88
N GLN A 58 -5.84 -11.34 -9.81
CA GLN A 58 -5.03 -10.25 -9.26
C GLN A 58 -4.91 -10.40 -7.73
N ALA A 59 -6.01 -10.70 -7.03
CA ALA A 59 -6.00 -10.99 -5.60
C ALA A 59 -4.98 -12.06 -5.22
N ARG A 60 -4.89 -13.15 -5.99
CA ARG A 60 -3.94 -14.25 -5.73
C ARG A 60 -2.47 -13.89 -5.96
N SER A 61 -2.17 -12.86 -6.74
CA SER A 61 -0.80 -12.51 -7.13
C SER A 61 -0.30 -11.19 -6.54
N CYS A 62 -1.18 -10.36 -5.98
CA CYS A 62 -0.84 -9.02 -5.50
C CYS A 62 -0.07 -9.00 -4.17
N ILE A 63 -0.12 -10.07 -3.36
CA ILE A 63 0.62 -10.17 -2.10
C ILE A 63 1.75 -11.17 -2.22
N SER A 64 2.97 -10.72 -1.95
CA SER A 64 4.17 -11.55 -1.87
C SER A 64 4.71 -11.56 -0.45
N LEU A 65 5.24 -12.69 0.01
CA LEU A 65 5.83 -12.84 1.34
C LEU A 65 7.36 -12.94 1.29
N CYS A 66 8.02 -12.57 2.38
CA CYS A 66 9.41 -12.95 2.62
C CYS A 66 9.54 -14.44 2.95
N GLU A 67 10.78 -14.95 2.95
CA GLU A 67 11.06 -16.38 3.15
C GLU A 67 10.52 -16.92 4.49
N ASP A 68 10.55 -16.11 5.55
CA ASP A 68 10.04 -16.47 6.88
C ASP A 68 8.57 -16.06 7.13
N GLY A 69 7.94 -15.40 6.15
CA GLY A 69 6.55 -14.95 6.23
C GLY A 69 6.28 -13.81 7.21
N THR A 70 7.32 -13.24 7.85
CA THR A 70 7.16 -12.15 8.82
C THR A 70 6.74 -10.83 8.19
N GLN A 71 7.19 -10.61 6.96
CA GLN A 71 6.95 -9.42 6.15
C GLN A 71 6.36 -9.80 4.79
N GLY A 72 5.70 -8.84 4.17
CA GLY A 72 5.23 -8.98 2.81
C GLY A 72 5.14 -7.67 2.07
N TYR A 73 4.78 -7.80 0.81
CA TYR A 73 4.59 -6.69 -0.10
C TYR A 73 3.24 -6.84 -0.79
N LEU A 74 2.42 -5.81 -0.69
CA LEU A 74 1.18 -5.67 -1.44
C LEU A 74 1.45 -4.75 -2.64
N ALA A 75 1.37 -5.31 -3.84
CA ALA A 75 1.45 -4.59 -5.10
C ALA A 75 0.05 -4.15 -5.55
N MET A 76 -0.18 -2.84 -5.63
CA MET A 76 -1.44 -2.25 -6.07
C MET A 76 -1.37 -1.70 -7.50
N GLY A 77 -0.24 -1.91 -8.19
CA GLY A 77 -0.01 -1.46 -9.57
C GLY A 77 1.46 -1.21 -9.86
N PRO A 78 1.80 -0.73 -11.08
CA PRO A 78 3.19 -0.55 -11.53
C PRO A 78 4.06 0.33 -10.62
N ASP A 79 3.43 1.27 -9.89
CA ASP A 79 4.10 2.26 -9.05
C ASP A 79 3.44 2.46 -7.68
N GLN A 80 2.57 1.53 -7.28
CA GLN A 80 1.86 1.58 -6.01
C GLN A 80 2.11 0.30 -5.22
N GLY A 81 2.66 0.44 -4.02
CA GLY A 81 2.83 -0.71 -3.16
C GLY A 81 3.16 -0.40 -1.72
N TRP A 82 2.89 -1.41 -0.91
CA TRP A 82 2.88 -1.35 0.54
C TRP A 82 3.73 -2.47 1.11
N VAL A 83 4.53 -2.13 2.11
CA VAL A 83 5.18 -3.10 2.96
C VAL A 83 4.26 -3.41 4.13
N LEU A 84 4.18 -4.70 4.46
CA LEU A 84 3.40 -5.24 5.56
C LEU A 84 4.34 -5.98 6.51
N ASP A 85 4.20 -5.75 7.81
CA ASP A 85 4.77 -6.58 8.87
C ASP A 85 3.62 -7.31 9.56
N PHE A 86 3.52 -8.61 9.26
CA PHE A 86 2.47 -9.49 9.76
C PHE A 86 2.69 -9.86 11.22
N THR A 87 3.92 -9.80 11.74
CA THR A 87 4.16 -10.12 13.15
C THR A 87 3.65 -9.03 14.08
N ARG A 88 3.69 -7.77 13.61
CA ARG A 88 3.35 -6.58 14.39
C ARG A 88 2.08 -5.87 13.93
N SER A 89 1.42 -6.37 12.88
CA SER A 89 0.29 -5.70 12.22
C SER A 89 0.61 -4.25 11.84
N MET A 90 1.76 -4.06 11.19
CA MET A 90 2.23 -2.75 10.77
C MET A 90 2.28 -2.65 9.25
N LEU A 91 2.21 -1.42 8.74
CA LEU A 91 2.32 -1.12 7.32
C LEU A 91 3.18 0.12 7.07
N ALA A 92 3.76 0.17 5.88
CA ALA A 92 4.47 1.33 5.37
C ALA A 92 4.29 1.46 3.86
N PRO A 93 4.16 2.67 3.32
CA PRO A 93 4.18 2.90 1.88
C PRO A 93 5.60 2.72 1.32
N HIS A 94 5.76 1.98 0.21
CA HIS A 94 7.06 1.81 -0.47
C HIS A 94 7.21 2.78 -1.63
N ARG A 95 6.25 2.75 -2.56
CA ARG A 95 6.12 3.62 -3.73
C ARG A 95 4.65 3.94 -3.84
N VAL A 96 4.26 5.18 -3.62
CA VAL A 96 2.90 5.66 -3.90
C VAL A 96 3.09 6.80 -4.89
N ARG A 97 2.34 6.85 -5.99
CA ARG A 97 2.27 8.07 -6.81
C ARG A 97 1.17 8.96 -6.24
N ILE A 98 1.51 10.21 -5.93
CA ILE A 98 0.49 11.22 -5.65
C ILE A 98 0.15 11.87 -6.99
N HIS A 99 -1.11 11.77 -7.39
CA HIS A 99 -1.63 12.52 -8.53
C HIS A 99 -2.11 13.89 -8.06
N HIS A 100 -1.67 14.93 -8.75
CA HIS A 100 -2.25 16.26 -8.62
C HIS A 100 -2.96 16.60 -9.92
N HIS A 101 -4.28 16.59 -9.88
CA HIS A 101 -5.10 17.00 -11.01
C HIS A 101 -5.31 18.52 -10.97
N HIS A 102 -4.94 19.23 -12.04
CA HIS A 102 -5.28 20.63 -12.28
C HIS A 102 -6.07 20.75 -13.60
N PRO A 103 -7.02 21.68 -13.75
CA PRO A 103 -7.85 21.80 -14.96
C PRO A 103 -7.11 22.04 -16.29
N GLY A 104 -5.81 22.33 -16.24
CA GLY A 104 -4.96 22.58 -17.42
C GLY A 104 -3.81 21.59 -17.62
N TYR A 105 -3.55 20.68 -16.68
CA TYR A 105 -2.54 19.63 -16.79
C TYR A 105 -2.77 18.56 -15.71
N ASP A 106 -2.42 17.31 -16.05
CA ASP A 106 -2.44 16.19 -15.11
C ASP A 106 -1.00 15.74 -14.86
N GLU A 107 -0.56 15.80 -13.60
CA GLU A 107 0.80 15.43 -13.23
C GLU A 107 0.82 14.23 -12.28
N SER A 108 1.70 13.28 -12.59
CA SER A 108 1.99 12.13 -11.75
C SER A 108 3.45 12.19 -11.34
N VAL A 109 3.72 12.36 -10.04
CA VAL A 109 5.08 12.35 -9.52
C VAL A 109 5.27 11.07 -8.72
N SER A 110 6.29 10.30 -9.06
CA SER A 110 6.76 9.20 -8.22
C SER A 110 7.34 9.78 -6.93
N VAL A 111 6.81 9.38 -5.77
CA VAL A 111 7.09 9.98 -4.45
C VAL A 111 8.55 9.80 -3.97
N CYS A 112 9.42 9.14 -4.72
CA CYS A 112 10.61 8.48 -4.17
C CYS A 112 11.97 9.03 -4.61
N GLU A 113 12.12 10.34 -4.83
CA GLU A 113 13.41 10.98 -4.52
C GLU A 113 13.35 11.57 -3.11
N GLN A 114 14.14 10.96 -2.22
CA GLN A 114 14.17 11.24 -0.79
C GLN A 114 14.32 12.72 -0.49
N PRO A 115 13.47 13.28 0.37
CA PRO A 115 13.85 14.41 1.19
C PRO A 115 14.81 13.93 2.26
N ALA A 116 15.80 14.76 2.61
CA ALA A 116 16.97 14.45 3.43
C ALA A 116 16.73 13.99 4.90
N PHE A 117 15.56 13.46 5.26
CA PHE A 117 15.27 13.04 6.63
C PHE A 117 15.68 11.58 6.89
N LYS A 118 16.66 11.45 7.79
CA LYS A 118 17.06 10.26 8.59
C LYS A 118 17.31 8.98 7.78
N ARG A 119 18.55 8.87 7.33
CA ARG A 119 19.19 7.77 6.58
C ARG A 119 19.37 6.46 7.37
N GLU A 120 18.37 5.98 8.12
CA GLU A 120 18.41 4.57 8.52
C GLU A 120 17.79 3.74 7.40
N ARG A 121 18.67 3.27 6.52
CA ARG A 121 18.31 2.45 5.36
C ARG A 121 17.82 1.09 5.84
N GLN A 122 16.50 0.96 6.00
CA GLN A 122 15.89 -0.34 6.26
C GLN A 122 15.51 -1.00 4.94
N TYR A 123 15.95 -2.24 4.78
CA TYR A 123 15.64 -3.07 3.64
C TYR A 123 14.85 -4.28 4.12
N ILE A 124 13.87 -4.68 3.32
CA ILE A 124 13.20 -5.97 3.48
C ILE A 124 13.45 -6.80 2.23
N ARG A 125 13.41 -8.13 2.36
CA ARG A 125 13.55 -9.06 1.25
C ARG A 125 12.26 -9.86 1.09
N VAL A 126 11.52 -9.61 0.01
CA VAL A 126 10.24 -10.27 -0.28
C VAL A 126 10.36 -10.99 -1.61
N ALA A 127 10.09 -12.29 -1.66
CA ALA A 127 10.13 -13.11 -2.88
C ALA A 127 11.36 -12.85 -3.80
N GLY A 128 12.55 -12.64 -3.23
CA GLY A 128 13.78 -12.36 -3.98
C GLY A 128 14.01 -10.90 -4.39
N GLN A 129 13.11 -9.98 -4.05
CA GLN A 129 13.23 -8.55 -4.25
C GLN A 129 13.70 -7.84 -2.97
N PHE A 130 14.62 -6.89 -3.12
CA PHE A 130 14.98 -5.97 -2.03
C PHE A 130 14.14 -4.71 -2.12
N ILE A 131 13.34 -4.47 -1.09
CA ILE A 131 12.47 -3.30 -0.99
C ILE A 131 13.08 -2.34 0.01
N TYR A 132 13.21 -1.09 -0.40
CA TYR A 132 13.73 -0.02 0.44
C TYR A 132 12.59 0.67 1.17
N LEU A 133 12.68 0.78 2.50
CA LEU A 133 11.68 1.52 3.27
C LEU A 133 11.95 3.03 3.19
N THR A 134 11.05 3.72 2.51
CA THR A 134 11.04 5.20 2.46
C THR A 134 10.41 5.79 3.72
N PHE A 135 9.54 5.04 4.39
CA PHE A 135 8.82 5.45 5.60
C PHE A 135 8.90 4.35 6.66
N PRO A 136 8.88 4.70 7.97
CA PRO A 136 8.86 3.72 9.03
C PRO A 136 7.55 2.92 9.03
N LEU A 137 7.67 1.65 9.40
CA LEU A 137 6.53 0.80 9.73
C LEU A 137 5.74 1.40 10.88
N THR A 138 4.42 1.44 10.69
CA THR A 138 3.48 2.08 11.61
C THR A 138 2.33 1.12 11.86
N ARG A 139 1.76 1.13 13.08
CA ARG A 139 0.60 0.28 13.39
C ARG A 139 -0.61 0.70 12.57
N ASP A 140 -1.43 -0.29 12.21
CA ASP A 140 -2.68 -0.09 11.45
C ASP A 140 -3.56 1.02 12.02
N GLU A 141 -3.73 1.04 13.35
CA GLU A 141 -4.57 2.03 14.06
C GLU A 141 -4.04 3.48 13.99
N ASP A 142 -2.72 3.64 13.98
CA ASP A 142 -2.07 4.95 13.94
C ASP A 142 -1.87 5.46 12.52
N PHE A 143 -1.92 4.54 11.54
CA PHE A 143 -1.50 4.79 10.17
C PHE A 143 -2.29 5.92 9.46
N PRO A 144 -3.62 6.06 9.60
CA PRO A 144 -4.35 7.13 8.92
C PRO A 144 -3.80 8.53 9.23
N LYS A 145 -3.50 8.81 10.50
CA LYS A 145 -2.96 10.10 10.92
C LYS A 145 -1.54 10.31 10.38
N VAL A 146 -0.70 9.27 10.50
CA VAL A 146 0.68 9.30 9.99
C VAL A 146 0.71 9.48 8.47
N TRP A 147 -0.26 8.91 7.75
CA TRP A 147 -0.39 9.05 6.31
C TRP A 147 -0.67 10.49 5.87
N GLU A 148 -1.57 11.19 6.57
CA GLU A 148 -1.83 12.62 6.32
C GLU A 148 -0.56 13.46 6.51
N GLU A 149 0.22 13.18 7.56
CA GLU A 149 1.50 13.83 7.81
C GLU A 149 2.49 13.55 6.67
N TYR A 150 2.57 12.31 6.18
CA TYR A 150 3.42 11.95 5.04
C TYR A 150 3.02 12.71 3.77
N LEU A 151 1.71 12.82 3.47
CA LEU A 151 1.21 13.58 2.34
C LEU A 151 1.51 15.08 2.46
N ALA A 152 1.31 15.66 3.64
CA ALA A 152 1.54 17.08 3.90
C ALA A 152 3.01 17.46 3.74
N ILE A 153 3.92 16.65 4.31
CA ILE A 153 5.37 16.83 4.16
C ILE A 153 5.75 16.79 2.68
N ARG A 154 5.18 15.87 1.90
CA ARG A 154 5.51 15.76 0.48
C ARG A 154 4.97 16.90 -0.36
N ARG A 155 3.74 17.34 -0.11
CA ARG A 155 3.16 18.52 -0.78
C ARG A 155 4.06 19.74 -0.59
N ARG A 156 4.52 19.99 0.65
CA ARG A 156 5.46 21.07 0.95
C ARG A 156 6.78 20.96 0.18
N GLN A 157 7.34 19.76 0.03
CA GLN A 157 8.59 19.57 -0.72
C GLN A 157 8.44 19.85 -2.21
N LEU A 158 7.29 19.48 -2.79
CA LEU A 158 6.97 19.84 -4.17
C LEU A 158 6.86 21.37 -4.28
N ASP A 159 6.15 22.02 -3.37
CA ASP A 159 6.03 23.47 -3.37
C ASP A 159 7.41 24.16 -3.26
N GLU A 160 8.30 23.67 -2.39
CA GLU A 160 9.67 24.18 -2.26
C GLU A 160 10.55 23.94 -3.50
N LEU A 161 10.32 22.86 -4.26
CA LEU A 161 11.02 22.56 -5.51
C LEU A 161 10.58 23.49 -6.65
N TYR A 162 9.29 23.81 -6.74
CA TYR A 162 8.72 24.55 -7.87
C TYR A 162 8.56 26.06 -7.65
N PHE A 163 8.44 26.52 -6.40
CA PHE A 163 8.23 27.95 -6.08
C PHE A 163 9.44 28.62 -5.42
N ARG A 164 10.61 27.95 -5.41
CA ARG A 164 11.91 28.62 -5.21
C ARG A 164 12.39 29.26 -6.51
N ASN A 165 11.71 30.31 -6.96
CA ASN A 165 12.22 31.34 -7.87
C ASN A 165 11.49 32.65 -7.59
#